data_AF-A0A257VEP5-F1
#
_entry.id   AF-A0A257VEP5-F1
#
_cell.length_a   1.000
_cell.length_b   1.000
_cell.length_c   1.000
_cell.angle_alpha   90.00
_cell.angle_beta   90.00
_cell.angle_gamma   90.00
#
_symmetry.space_group_name_H-M   'P 1'
#
loop_
_entity.id
_entity.type
_entity.pdbx_description
1 polymer ?
#
loop_
_entity_poly.entity_id
_entity_poly.type
_entity_poly.pdbx_seq_one_letter_code
_entity_poly.pdbx_strand_id
1 'polypeptide(L)'
;MKMILALVALVVLAAVGWLAFSFRNAAPEVRFTTVKTEDLVDTLNTNGKVEPLSWIALRAEHSGRLADVRVQKGSVVAAGDIVATMQNLELQKSLQAAEARFTQ
;
A
#
# COMPACT_ATOMS: atom_id res chain seq x y z
N MET A 1 -46.12 69.11 44.03
CA MET A 1 -45.36 67.90 44.45
C MET A 1 -45.80 66.62 43.74
N LYS A 2 -47.11 66.37 43.56
CA LYS A 2 -47.63 65.15 42.90
C LYS A 2 -47.15 64.93 41.44
N MET A 3 -46.99 65.99 40.65
CA MET A 3 -46.50 65.91 39.26
C MET A 3 -45.04 65.48 39.15
N ILE A 4 -44.16 65.91 40.07
CA ILE A 4 -42.73 65.57 40.04
C ILE A 4 -42.56 64.08 40.39
N LEU A 5 -43.31 63.59 41.38
CA LEU A 5 -43.36 62.17 41.73
C LEU A 5 -43.85 61.30 40.57
N ALA A 6 -44.88 61.74 39.84
CA ALA A 6 -45.37 61.02 38.66
C ALA A 6 -44.34 60.96 37.53
N LEU A 7 -43.60 62.04 37.31
CA LEU A 7 -42.57 62.12 36.27
C LEU A 7 -41.36 61.24 36.61
N VAL A 8 -40.92 61.23 37.86
CA VAL A 8 -39.87 60.32 38.34
C VAL A 8 -40.31 58.87 38.21
N ALA A 9 -41.55 58.53 38.58
CA ALA A 9 -42.09 57.18 38.42
C ALA A 9 -42.12 56.75 36.94
N LEU A 10 -42.48 57.64 36.03
CA LEU A 10 -42.48 57.37 34.59
C LEU A 10 -41.06 57.11 34.06
N VAL A 11 -40.08 57.91 34.48
CA VAL A 11 -38.67 57.73 34.09
C VAL A 11 -38.12 56.42 34.63
N VAL A 12 -38.46 56.05 35.88
CA VAL A 12 -38.05 54.76 36.47
C VAL A 12 -38.68 53.60 35.71
N LEU A 13 -39.97 53.68 35.36
CA LEU A 13 -40.64 52.64 34.56
C LEU A 13 -40.03 52.51 33.16
N ALA A 14 -39.69 53.63 32.52
CA ALA A 14 -39.01 53.62 31.22
C ALA A 14 -37.61 53.00 31.30
N ALA A 15 -36.83 53.34 32.34
CA ALA A 15 -35.50 52.80 32.56
C ALA A 15 -35.53 51.28 32.84
N VAL A 16 -36.48 50.82 33.66
CA VAL A 16 -36.68 49.39 33.94
C VAL A 16 -37.15 48.65 32.69
N GLY A 17 -38.05 49.24 31.90
CA GLY A 17 -38.49 48.69 30.63
C GLY A 17 -37.34 48.54 29.63
N TRP A 18 -36.47 49.55 29.52
CA TRP A 18 -35.30 49.52 28.66
C TRP A 18 -34.28 48.45 29.08
N LEU A 19 -33.99 48.37 30.39
CA LEU A 19 -33.05 47.40 30.94
C LEU A 19 -33.55 45.97 30.71
N ALA A 20 -34.84 45.70 31.02
CA ALA A 20 -35.45 44.39 30.83
C ALA A 20 -35.48 43.94 29.36
N PHE A 21 -35.71 44.89 28.44
CA PHE A 21 -35.64 44.61 27.00
C PHE A 21 -34.21 44.29 26.56
N SER A 22 -33.21 45.05 27.05
CA SER A 22 -31.80 44.83 26.71
C SER A 22 -31.26 43.48 27.18
N PHE A 23 -31.70 42.99 28.36
CA PHE A 23 -31.30 41.67 28.86
C PHE A 23 -31.99 40.51 28.12
N ARG A 24 -33.22 40.70 27.64
CA ARG A 24 -33.95 39.68 26.86
C ARG A 24 -33.46 39.56 25.41
N ASN A 25 -32.85 40.62 24.87
CA ASN A 25 -32.37 40.66 23.49
C ASN A 25 -30.87 40.30 23.34
N ALA A 26 -30.23 39.75 24.37
CA ALA A 26 -28.87 39.27 24.27
C ALA A 26 -28.81 38.07 23.30
N ALA A 27 -28.06 38.24 22.21
CA ALA A 27 -27.92 37.21 21.19
C ALA A 27 -27.29 35.94 21.80
N PRO A 28 -27.80 34.73 21.48
CA PRO A 28 -27.22 33.49 21.98
C PRO A 28 -25.76 33.35 21.54
N GLU A 29 -24.87 33.14 22.50
CA GLU A 29 -23.45 32.90 22.20
C GLU A 29 -23.29 31.48 21.66
N VAL A 30 -22.92 31.37 20.37
CA VAL A 30 -22.71 30.09 19.70
C VAL A 30 -21.24 29.91 19.36
N ARG A 31 -20.74 28.68 19.53
CA ARG A 31 -19.34 28.35 19.29
C ARG A 31 -19.07 28.20 17.80
N PHE A 32 -18.11 28.98 17.31
CA PHE A 32 -17.58 28.86 15.96
C PHE A 32 -16.17 28.28 15.98
N THR A 33 -15.82 27.60 14.90
CA THR A 33 -14.44 27.20 14.60
C THR A 33 -14.15 27.50 13.14
N THR A 34 -12.90 27.83 12.83
CA THR A 34 -12.46 28.11 11.46
C THR A 34 -12.01 26.81 10.80
N VAL A 35 -12.67 26.45 9.69
CA VAL A 35 -12.29 25.28 8.89
C VAL A 35 -10.97 25.56 8.18
N LYS A 36 -10.07 24.57 8.18
CA LYS A 36 -8.82 24.59 7.43
C LYS A 36 -8.80 23.41 6.46
N THR A 37 -8.22 23.63 5.29
CA THR A 37 -7.93 22.57 4.33
C THR A 37 -6.59 21.94 4.70
N GLU A 38 -6.60 20.64 4.93
CA GLU A 38 -5.42 19.83 5.18
C GLU A 38 -5.49 18.57 4.31
N ASP A 39 -4.34 18.00 4.02
CA ASP A 39 -4.25 16.77 3.23
C ASP A 39 -4.70 15.58 4.08
N LEU A 40 -5.82 14.97 3.69
CA LEU A 40 -6.31 13.74 4.29
C LEU A 40 -5.79 12.54 3.50
N VAL A 41 -4.92 11.75 4.12
CA VAL A 41 -4.41 10.52 3.53
C VAL A 41 -5.25 9.34 4.05
N ASP A 42 -6.05 8.74 3.16
CA ASP A 42 -6.80 7.52 3.44
C ASP A 42 -6.08 6.32 2.82
N THR A 43 -5.46 5.49 3.66
CA THR A 43 -4.70 4.31 3.23
C THR A 43 -5.47 3.04 3.55
N LEU A 44 -5.81 2.28 2.51
CA LEU A 44 -6.33 0.93 2.65
C LEU A 44 -5.19 -0.09 2.63
N ASN A 45 -4.97 -0.77 3.74
CA ASN A 45 -3.99 -1.85 3.78
C ASN A 45 -4.59 -3.13 3.18
N THR A 46 -3.95 -3.64 2.13
CA THR A 46 -4.35 -4.87 1.44
C THR A 46 -3.18 -5.84 1.36
N ASN A 47 -3.47 -7.13 1.23
CA ASN A 47 -2.45 -8.14 1.07
C ASN A 47 -2.01 -8.21 -0.40
N GLY A 48 -0.70 -8.14 -0.63
CA GLY A 48 -0.07 -8.40 -1.92
C GLY A 48 0.67 -9.72 -1.90
N LYS A 49 0.59 -10.50 -2.98
CA LYS A 49 1.45 -11.67 -3.19
C LYS A 49 2.59 -11.28 -4.13
N VAL A 50 3.82 -11.55 -3.72
CA VAL A 50 5.00 -11.38 -4.56
C VAL A 50 5.34 -12.71 -5.21
N GLU A 51 5.50 -12.70 -6.53
CA GLU A 51 5.90 -13.86 -7.32
C GLU A 51 7.15 -13.51 -8.13
N PRO A 52 8.02 -14.51 -8.41
CA PRO A 52 9.20 -14.29 -9.25
C PRO A 52 8.79 -13.85 -10.66
N LEU A 53 9.55 -12.92 -11.23
CA LEU A 53 9.33 -12.46 -12.62
C LEU A 53 9.44 -13.61 -13.63
N SER A 54 10.37 -14.53 -13.38
CA SER A 54 10.54 -15.75 -14.16
C SER A 54 10.84 -16.92 -13.24
N TRP A 55 10.18 -18.03 -13.49
CA TRP A 55 10.43 -19.30 -12.82
C TRP A 55 10.43 -20.41 -13.85
N ILE A 56 11.47 -21.24 -13.81
CA ILE A 56 11.59 -22.39 -14.72
C ILE A 56 12.02 -23.63 -13.95
N ALA A 57 11.34 -24.74 -14.22
CA ALA A 57 11.75 -26.04 -13.73
C ALA A 57 12.75 -26.65 -14.73
N LEU A 58 13.99 -26.83 -14.30
CA LEU A 58 15.01 -27.51 -15.11
C LEU A 58 14.64 -28.98 -15.27
N ARG A 59 14.70 -29.47 -16.51
CA ARG A 59 14.49 -30.88 -16.86
C ARG A 59 15.62 -31.31 -17.78
N ALA A 60 16.07 -32.56 -17.61
CA ALA A 60 16.99 -33.15 -18.56
C ALA A 60 16.26 -33.39 -19.89
N GLU A 61 16.87 -32.97 -21.00
CA GLU A 61 16.31 -33.14 -22.34
C GLU A 61 16.30 -34.61 -22.77
N HIS A 62 17.35 -35.35 -22.40
CA HIS A 62 17.48 -36.77 -22.65
C HIS A 62 17.60 -37.56 -21.34
N SER A 63 17.01 -38.75 -21.34
CA SER A 63 17.19 -39.72 -20.26
C SER A 63 18.66 -40.10 -20.12
N GLY A 64 19.13 -40.30 -18.88
CA GLY A 64 20.52 -40.68 -18.62
C GLY A 64 20.76 -40.84 -17.13
N ARG A 65 21.96 -41.30 -16.77
CA ARG A 65 22.41 -41.36 -15.38
C ARG A 65 22.97 -39.99 -14.98
N LEU A 66 22.54 -39.48 -13.83
CA LEU A 66 23.17 -38.30 -13.22
C LEU A 66 24.62 -38.62 -12.84
N ALA A 67 25.57 -37.93 -13.44
CA ALA A 67 26.99 -38.16 -13.22
C ALA A 67 27.57 -37.24 -12.15
N ASP A 68 27.21 -35.96 -12.19
CA ASP A 68 27.70 -34.95 -11.24
C ASP A 68 26.73 -33.76 -11.14
N VAL A 69 26.72 -33.10 -9.99
CA VAL A 69 25.93 -31.89 -9.70
C VAL A 69 26.90 -30.82 -9.21
N ARG A 70 27.01 -29.73 -9.97
CA ARG A 70 28.03 -28.69 -9.74
C ARG A 70 27.54 -27.49 -8.94
N VAL A 71 26.27 -27.47 -8.55
CA VAL A 71 25.66 -26.37 -7.80
C VAL A 71 25.01 -26.87 -6.53
N GLN A 72 24.87 -25.97 -5.56
CA GLN A 72 24.21 -26.25 -4.29
C GLN A 72 22.89 -25.49 -4.21
N LYS A 73 22.02 -25.91 -3.29
CA LYS A 73 20.76 -25.22 -3.05
C LYS A 73 21.04 -23.78 -2.60
N GLY A 74 20.45 -22.81 -3.32
CA GLY A 74 20.64 -21.38 -3.05
C GLY A 74 21.84 -20.76 -3.76
N SER A 75 22.61 -21.52 -4.55
CA SER A 75 23.65 -20.97 -5.40
C SER A 75 23.07 -20.04 -6.47
N VAL A 76 23.74 -18.92 -6.72
CA VAL A 76 23.47 -18.05 -7.87
C VAL A 76 24.15 -18.66 -9.09
N VAL A 77 23.42 -18.72 -10.21
CA VAL A 77 23.90 -19.25 -11.49
C VAL A 77 23.65 -18.24 -12.60
N ALA A 78 24.56 -18.18 -13.56
CA ALA A 78 24.43 -17.39 -14.77
C ALA A 78 23.99 -18.25 -15.96
N ALA A 79 23.56 -17.59 -17.04
CA ALA A 79 23.24 -18.29 -18.28
C ALA A 79 24.50 -18.96 -18.85
N GLY A 80 24.40 -20.25 -19.15
CA GLY A 80 25.51 -21.07 -19.64
C GLY A 80 26.22 -21.89 -18.56
N ASP A 81 25.93 -21.66 -17.28
CA ASP A 81 26.56 -22.43 -16.21
C ASP A 81 26.11 -23.89 -16.22
N ILE A 82 27.07 -24.79 -16.03
CA ILE A 82 26.81 -26.22 -15.93
C ILE A 82 26.26 -26.52 -14.53
N VAL A 83 24.94 -26.78 -14.47
CA VAL A 83 24.24 -27.14 -13.22
C VAL A 83 24.51 -28.60 -12.84
N ALA A 84 24.42 -29.50 -13.82
CA ALA A 84 24.62 -30.93 -13.64
C ALA A 84 25.07 -31.57 -14.96
N THR A 85 25.77 -32.69 -14.88
CA THR A 85 26.16 -33.48 -16.05
C THR A 85 25.50 -34.85 -16.02
N MET A 86 24.99 -35.26 -17.18
CA MET A 86 24.33 -36.54 -17.40
C MET A 86 25.22 -37.43 -18.27
N GLN A 87 25.27 -38.72 -17.95
CA GLN A 87 25.90 -39.74 -18.78
C GLN A 87 24.82 -40.59 -19.45
N ASN A 88 24.85 -40.63 -20.78
CA ASN A 88 24.00 -41.51 -21.58
C ASN A 88 24.89 -42.30 -22.56
N LEU A 89 25.06 -43.59 -22.27
CA LEU A 89 25.88 -44.49 -23.06
C LEU A 89 25.29 -44.74 -24.46
N GLU A 90 23.97 -44.68 -24.61
CA GLU A 90 23.31 -44.88 -25.90
C GLU A 90 23.57 -43.71 -26.84
N LEU A 91 23.44 -42.48 -26.32
CA LEU A 91 23.79 -41.27 -27.08
C LEU A 91 25.25 -41.27 -27.49
N GLN A 92 26.17 -41.66 -26.59
CA GLN A 92 27.59 -41.77 -26.92
C GLN A 92 27.85 -42.80 -28.03
N LYS A 93 27.21 -43.97 -27.97
CA LYS A 93 27.30 -44.98 -29.04
C LYS A 93 26.75 -44.47 -30.37
N SER A 94 25.60 -43.79 -30.35
CA SER A 94 25.01 -43.23 -31.57
C SER A 94 25.89 -42.17 -32.21
N LEU A 95 26.58 -41.36 -31.39
CA LEU A 95 27.54 -40.35 -31.86
C LEU A 95 28.71 -41.03 -32.57
N GLN A 96 29.35 -42.01 -31.92
CA GLN A 96 30.48 -42.75 -32.51
C GLN A 96 30.09 -43.45 -33.82
N ALA A 97 28.90 -44.04 -33.88
CA ALA A 97 28.40 -44.67 -35.10
C ALA A 97 28.17 -43.66 -36.24
N ALA A 98 27.69 -42.45 -35.93
CA ALA A 98 27.52 -41.38 -36.92
C ALA A 98 28.86 -40.83 -37.42
N GLU A 99 29.83 -40.63 -36.53
CA GLU A 99 31.19 -40.19 -36.88
C GLU A 99 31.92 -41.19 -37.77
N ALA A 100 31.77 -42.50 -37.49
CA ALA A 100 32.34 -43.56 -38.30
C ALA A 100 31.77 -43.56 -39.74
N ARG A 101 30.47 -43.26 -39.90
CA ARG A 101 29.83 -43.14 -41.22
C ARG A 101 30.32 -41.93 -42.03
N PHE A 102 30.73 -40.85 -41.35
CA PHE A 102 31.23 -39.65 -42.03
C PHE A 102 32.69 -39.79 -42.49
N THR A 103 33.47 -40.61 -41.78
CA THR A 103 34.90 -40.80 -42.06
C THR A 103 35.16 -41.89 -43.10
N GLN A 104 34.12 -42.64 -43.51
CA GLN A 104 34.16 -43.69 -44.52
C GLN A 104 33.79 -43.16 -45.91
#